data_AF-I8YBI8-F1
#
_entry.id   AF-I8YBI8-F1
#
_cell.length_a   1.000
_cell.length_b   1.000
_cell.length_c   1.000
_cell.angle_alpha   90.00
_cell.angle_beta   90.00
_cell.angle_gamma   90.00
#
_symmetry.space_group_name_H-M   'P 1'
#
loop_
_entity.id
_entity.type
_entity.pdbx_description
1 polymer ?
#
loop_
_entity_poly.entity_id
_entity_poly.type
_entity_poly.pdbx_seq_one_letter_code
_entity_poly.pdbx_strand_id
1 'polypeptide(L)'
;MKVLNHIKLLLVLAMAILSFSSCEQDDESIYYYIIDRTWVGDLGFAVGPYNVESGITFKGNDYAIDEQYYYADGGGGRAATLPVRWWIDMGTLYLDYGPDYPMLEIRGVYVSGRFLNGELYADGAYEFSVSLEMDN
;
A
#
# COMPACT_ATOMS: atom_id res chain seq x y z
N MET A 1 4.83 -16.54 -53.88
CA MET A 1 4.02 -16.04 -52.74
C MET A 1 4.89 -15.94 -51.50
N LYS A 2 5.28 -14.71 -51.07
CA LYS A 2 5.97 -14.46 -49.78
C LYS A 2 4.91 -14.10 -48.74
N VAL A 3 4.28 -15.12 -48.13
CA VAL A 3 3.24 -14.94 -47.10
C VAL A 3 3.82 -15.07 -45.68
N LEU A 4 5.07 -15.56 -45.55
CA LEU A 4 5.71 -15.87 -44.27
C LEU A 4 6.13 -14.64 -43.43
N ASN A 5 6.17 -13.43 -44.01
CA ASN A 5 6.68 -12.23 -43.32
C ASN A 5 5.61 -11.47 -42.54
N HIS A 6 4.36 -11.49 -43.03
CA HIS A 6 3.26 -10.71 -42.45
C HIS A 6 2.69 -11.37 -41.18
N ILE A 7 2.67 -12.71 -41.15
CA ILE A 7 2.20 -13.49 -40.00
C ILE A 7 3.14 -13.30 -38.80
N LYS A 8 4.46 -13.29 -39.03
CA LYS A 8 5.46 -13.02 -37.98
C LYS A 8 5.36 -11.59 -37.47
N LEU A 9 5.14 -10.62 -38.36
CA LEU A 9 4.94 -9.22 -37.99
C LEU A 9 3.64 -9.04 -37.17
N LEU A 10 2.55 -9.71 -37.55
CA LEU A 10 1.30 -9.71 -36.78
C LEU A 10 1.47 -10.34 -35.40
N LEU A 11 2.23 -11.44 -35.28
CA LEU A 11 2.49 -12.10 -34.01
C LEU A 11 3.34 -11.25 -33.07
N VAL A 12 4.34 -10.54 -33.61
CA VAL A 12 5.16 -9.57 -32.85
C VAL A 12 4.31 -8.38 -32.41
N LEU A 13 3.42 -7.88 -33.27
CA LEU A 13 2.52 -6.77 -32.94
C LEU A 13 1.47 -7.18 -31.89
N ALA A 14 0.94 -8.40 -31.97
CA ALA A 14 0.00 -8.94 -30.99
C ALA A 14 0.65 -9.15 -29.61
N MET A 15 1.90 -9.63 -29.56
CA MET A 15 2.66 -9.72 -28.29
C MET A 15 2.98 -8.34 -27.71
N ALA A 16 3.23 -7.34 -28.54
CA ALA A 16 3.47 -5.97 -28.10
C ALA A 16 2.21 -5.29 -27.52
N ILE A 17 1.00 -5.65 -28.00
CA ILE A 17 -0.27 -5.10 -27.48
C ILE A 17 -0.60 -5.70 -26.10
N LEU A 18 -0.21 -6.95 -25.83
CA LEU A 18 -0.41 -7.59 -24.52
C LEU A 18 0.47 -6.96 -23.42
N SER A 19 1.61 -6.37 -23.76
CA SER A 19 2.45 -5.61 -22.82
C SER A 19 1.92 -4.22 -22.45
N PHE A 20 0.90 -3.70 -23.13
CA PHE A 20 0.24 -2.43 -22.78
C PHE A 20 -1.14 -2.61 -22.13
N SER A 21 -1.55 -3.85 -21.89
CA SER A 21 -2.85 -4.17 -21.29
C SER A 21 -2.71 -4.74 -19.87
N SER A 22 -1.65 -4.37 -19.16
CA SER A 22 -1.72 -4.40 -17.70
C SER A 22 -2.58 -3.22 -17.29
N CYS A 23 -3.67 -3.44 -16.57
CA CYS A 23 -4.21 -2.38 -15.70
C CYS A 23 -3.16 -2.11 -14.62
N GLU A 24 -2.04 -1.48 -14.99
CA GLU A 24 -1.18 -0.84 -14.03
C GLU A 24 -2.01 0.28 -13.42
N GLN A 25 -2.41 0.08 -12.17
CA GLN A 25 -2.91 1.15 -11.34
C GLN A 25 -1.68 2.06 -11.14
N ASP A 26 -1.61 3.15 -11.92
CA ASP A 26 -0.51 4.10 -11.80
C ASP A 26 -0.57 4.82 -10.44
N ASP A 27 0.54 5.41 -10.02
CA ASP A 27 0.67 6.06 -8.70
C ASP A 27 -0.44 7.11 -8.46
N GLU A 28 -0.83 7.83 -9.51
CA GLU A 28 -1.88 8.84 -9.47
C GLU A 28 -3.27 8.21 -9.22
N SER A 29 -3.58 7.09 -9.86
CA SER A 29 -4.83 6.38 -9.60
C SER A 29 -4.90 5.86 -8.16
N ILE A 30 -3.82 5.27 -7.64
CA ILE A 30 -3.76 4.76 -6.26
C ILE A 30 -3.96 5.89 -5.26
N TYR A 31 -3.31 7.04 -5.48
CA TYR A 31 -3.50 8.24 -4.65
C TYR A 31 -4.98 8.58 -4.48
N TYR A 32 -5.74 8.71 -5.58
CA TYR A 32 -7.17 9.03 -5.51
C TYR A 32 -8.03 7.95 -4.86
N TYR A 33 -7.60 6.68 -4.90
CA TYR A 33 -8.32 5.61 -4.21
C TYR A 33 -8.14 5.65 -2.69
N ILE A 34 -7.01 6.13 -2.18
CA ILE A 34 -6.67 6.02 -0.75
C ILE A 34 -6.96 7.29 0.06
N ILE A 35 -6.94 8.48 -0.57
CA ILE A 35 -7.20 9.74 0.13
C ILE A 35 -8.62 9.83 0.70
N ASP A 36 -8.74 10.59 1.78
CA ASP A 36 -9.97 10.87 2.54
C ASP A 36 -10.68 9.60 3.05
N ARG A 37 -9.93 8.51 3.19
CA ARG A 37 -10.38 7.23 3.72
C ARG A 37 -9.46 6.75 4.83
N THR A 38 -10.03 5.96 5.73
CA THR A 38 -9.29 5.24 6.76
C THR A 38 -9.04 3.82 6.29
N TRP A 39 -7.81 3.35 6.43
CA TRP A 39 -7.39 1.99 6.12
C TRP A 39 -6.89 1.33 7.40
N VAL A 40 -7.48 0.18 7.73
CA VAL A 40 -7.34 -0.48 9.02
C VAL A 40 -6.63 -1.82 8.85
N GLY A 41 -5.58 -2.05 9.62
CA GLY A 41 -4.86 -3.33 9.61
C GLY A 41 -3.50 -3.27 10.30
N ASP A 42 -2.70 -4.31 10.11
CA ASP A 42 -1.39 -4.44 10.74
C ASP A 42 -0.30 -3.74 9.90
N LEU A 43 0.39 -2.76 10.50
CA LEU A 43 1.57 -2.07 9.93
C LEU A 43 2.87 -2.44 10.66
N GLY A 44 2.86 -3.51 11.47
CA GLY A 44 4.04 -4.05 12.15
C GLY A 44 4.35 -3.40 13.50
N PHE A 45 3.43 -2.58 14.03
CA PHE A 45 3.57 -1.97 15.35
C PHE A 45 3.22 -2.94 16.47
N ALA A 46 3.83 -2.75 17.64
CA ALA A 46 3.53 -3.53 18.83
C ALA A 46 3.66 -2.70 20.12
N VAL A 47 2.85 -3.04 21.12
CA VAL A 47 2.97 -2.55 22.51
C VAL A 47 3.22 -3.75 23.41
N GLY A 48 4.46 -3.93 23.83
CA GLY A 48 4.87 -5.11 24.59
C GLY A 48 4.64 -6.40 23.76
N PRO A 49 3.88 -7.39 24.26
CA PRO A 49 3.59 -8.62 23.52
C PRO A 49 2.40 -8.51 22.55
N TYR A 50 1.73 -7.35 22.47
CA TYR A 50 0.50 -7.19 21.70
C TYR A 50 0.77 -6.46 20.39
N ASN A 51 0.33 -7.05 19.28
CA ASN A 51 0.30 -6.37 17.99
C ASN A 51 -0.66 -5.18 18.06
N VAL A 52 -0.35 -4.17 17.26
CA VAL A 52 -1.13 -2.94 17.15
C VAL A 52 -1.83 -2.90 15.79
N GLU A 53 -3.15 -2.78 15.83
CA GLU A 53 -3.95 -2.42 14.66
C GLU A 53 -3.82 -0.92 14.40
N SER A 54 -3.44 -0.58 13.18
CA SER A 54 -3.32 0.79 12.70
C SER A 54 -4.59 1.17 11.96
N GLY A 55 -5.07 2.39 12.19
CA GLY A 55 -6.19 2.99 11.47
C GLY A 55 -5.71 4.26 10.80
N ILE A 56 -5.10 4.14 9.62
CA ILE A 56 -4.44 5.26 8.94
C ILE A 56 -5.41 5.99 8.02
N THR A 57 -5.62 7.27 8.28
CA THR A 57 -6.44 8.17 7.46
C THR A 57 -5.57 9.04 6.58
N PHE A 58 -5.52 8.77 5.27
CA PHE A 58 -4.77 9.58 4.32
C PHE A 58 -5.49 10.88 3.99
N LYS A 59 -4.81 12.03 4.12
CA LYS A 59 -5.31 13.34 3.71
C LYS A 59 -4.58 13.79 2.45
N GLY A 60 -5.26 14.54 1.57
CA GLY A 60 -4.72 14.98 0.28
C GLY A 60 -3.62 16.07 0.32
N ASN A 61 -2.93 16.23 1.44
CA ASN A 61 -1.87 17.23 1.66
C ASN A 61 -0.58 16.59 2.20
N ASP A 62 -0.27 15.37 1.73
CA ASP A 62 0.89 14.55 2.13
C ASP A 62 0.94 14.23 3.63
N TYR A 63 -0.21 14.32 4.29
CA TYR A 63 -0.37 14.11 5.71
C TYR A 63 -1.40 13.00 5.95
N ALA A 64 -1.16 12.18 6.97
CA ALA A 64 -2.08 11.19 7.44
C ALA A 64 -2.07 11.15 8.98
N ILE A 65 -3.13 10.59 9.54
CA ILE A 65 -3.24 10.33 10.98
C ILE A 65 -3.44 8.83 11.15
N ASP A 66 -2.58 8.19 11.94
CA ASP A 66 -2.70 6.80 12.31
C ASP A 66 -3.20 6.67 13.75
N GLU A 67 -4.43 6.19 13.90
CA GLU A 67 -5.03 5.87 15.19
C GLU A 67 -4.79 4.41 15.54
N GLN A 68 -3.89 4.18 16.48
CA GLN A 68 -3.39 2.85 16.80
C GLN A 68 -4.06 2.26 18.04
N TYR A 69 -4.43 0.98 17.96
CA TYR A 69 -5.08 0.24 19.05
C TYR A 69 -4.44 -1.13 19.23
N TYR A 70 -4.40 -1.62 20.47
CA TYR A 70 -4.00 -2.99 20.78
C TYR A 70 -5.08 -3.70 21.58
N TYR A 71 -5.14 -5.02 21.44
CA TYR A 71 -6.11 -5.87 22.11
C TYR A 71 -5.41 -6.87 23.00
N ALA A 72 -5.76 -6.87 24.29
CA ALA A 72 -5.16 -7.74 25.30
C ALA A 72 -6.24 -8.42 26.15
N ASP A 73 -5.89 -9.58 26.71
CA ASP A 73 -6.74 -10.32 27.63
C ASP A 73 -7.07 -9.46 28.86
N GLY A 74 -8.37 -9.19 29.07
CA GLY A 74 -8.84 -8.34 30.17
C GLY A 74 -8.92 -6.84 29.85
N GLY A 75 -8.57 -6.43 28.62
CA GLY A 75 -8.78 -5.07 28.13
C GLY A 75 -7.74 -4.63 27.11
N GLY A 76 -8.20 -4.08 25.98
CA GLY A 76 -7.37 -3.36 25.01
C GLY A 76 -7.48 -1.85 25.17
N GLY A 77 -6.73 -1.10 24.37
CA GLY A 77 -6.76 0.35 24.41
C GLY A 77 -6.07 1.02 23.23
N ARG A 78 -6.15 2.35 23.21
CA ARG A 78 -5.40 3.18 22.26
C ARG A 78 -3.92 3.10 22.59
N ALA A 79 -3.12 2.68 21.62
CA ALA A 79 -1.65 2.69 21.69
C ALA A 79 -1.12 4.10 21.43
N ALA A 80 -1.48 4.72 20.29
CA ALA A 80 -0.92 6.00 19.89
C ALA A 80 -1.77 6.78 18.88
N THR A 81 -1.59 8.11 18.97
CA THR A 81 -1.91 9.24 18.07
C THR A 81 -0.86 9.65 17.05
N LEU A 82 -0.58 8.94 15.96
CA LEU A 82 0.62 9.25 15.17
C LEU A 82 0.34 10.16 13.95
N PRO A 83 1.03 11.31 13.82
CA PRO A 83 1.10 12.03 12.56
C PRO A 83 2.01 11.29 11.58
N VAL A 84 1.60 11.20 10.32
CA VAL A 84 2.37 10.48 9.29
C VAL A 84 2.50 11.37 8.07
N ARG A 85 3.73 11.50 7.54
CA ARG A 85 3.94 12.02 6.20
C ARG A 85 3.89 10.86 5.22
N TRP A 86 3.25 11.03 4.08
CA TRP A 86 3.12 9.95 3.11
C TRP A 86 3.25 10.45 1.68
N TRP A 87 3.68 9.56 0.80
CA TRP A 87 3.70 9.76 -0.65
C TRP A 87 3.72 8.42 -1.36
N ILE A 88 3.41 8.43 -2.65
CA ILE A 88 3.55 7.27 -3.53
C ILE A 88 4.62 7.60 -4.56
N ASP A 89 5.54 6.66 -4.77
CA ASP A 89 6.54 6.74 -5.84
C ASP A 89 6.83 5.34 -6.38
N MET A 90 6.67 5.17 -7.70
CA MET A 90 6.94 3.93 -8.44
C MET A 90 6.25 2.71 -7.80
N GLY A 91 4.95 2.82 -7.51
CA GLY A 91 4.13 1.76 -6.94
C GLY A 91 4.47 1.42 -5.48
N THR A 92 5.18 2.31 -4.78
CA THR A 92 5.49 2.16 -3.35
C THR A 92 4.82 3.28 -2.57
N LEU A 93 4.02 2.91 -1.57
CA LEU A 93 3.46 3.84 -0.59
C LEU A 93 4.43 3.96 0.59
N TYR A 94 4.97 5.15 0.79
CA TYR A 94 5.89 5.46 1.89
C TYR A 94 5.14 6.09 3.05
N LEU A 95 5.45 5.64 4.27
CA LEU A 95 4.91 6.19 5.52
C LEU A 95 6.07 6.61 6.42
N ASP A 96 6.23 7.91 6.59
CA ASP A 96 7.24 8.54 7.43
C ASP A 96 6.59 9.05 8.72
N TYR A 97 6.81 8.28 9.79
CA TYR A 97 6.37 8.59 11.16
C TYR A 97 7.36 9.51 11.90
N GLY A 98 8.45 9.94 11.26
CA GLY A 98 9.51 10.74 11.85
C GLY A 98 10.66 9.89 12.44
N PRO A 99 11.64 10.55 13.10
CA PRO A 99 12.94 9.95 13.43
C PRO A 99 12.91 8.84 14.48
N ASP A 100 11.80 8.69 15.21
CA ASP A 100 11.64 7.68 16.27
C ASP A 100 11.13 6.33 15.71
N TYR A 101 10.85 6.27 14.41
CA TYR A 101 10.26 5.12 13.72
C TYR A 101 11.05 4.81 12.43
N PRO A 102 11.06 3.54 11.98
CA PRO A 102 11.59 3.21 10.67
C PRO A 102 10.73 3.85 9.57
N MET A 103 11.34 4.08 8.41
CA MET A 103 10.57 4.35 7.19
C MET A 103 9.79 3.10 6.82
N LEU A 104 8.46 3.17 6.78
CA LEU A 104 7.66 2.06 6.27
C LEU A 104 7.42 2.24 4.77
N GLU A 105 7.54 1.13 4.05
CA GLU A 105 7.33 1.08 2.61
C GLU A 105 6.36 -0.07 2.29
N ILE A 106 5.21 0.25 1.73
CA ILE A 106 4.29 -0.75 1.17
C ILE A 106 4.55 -0.82 -0.32
N ARG A 107 5.37 -1.80 -0.72
CA ARG A 107 5.84 -1.97 -2.10
C ARG A 107 4.84 -2.78 -2.92
N GLY A 108 4.70 -2.42 -4.19
CA GLY A 108 3.73 -3.03 -5.10
C GLY A 108 2.31 -2.80 -4.62
N VAL A 109 2.03 -1.59 -4.11
CA VAL A 109 0.73 -1.27 -3.54
C VAL A 109 -0.37 -1.33 -4.62
N TYR A 110 -1.51 -1.92 -4.27
CA TYR A 110 -2.69 -1.93 -5.13
C TYR A 110 -3.97 -1.93 -4.30
N VAL A 111 -5.05 -1.40 -4.88
CA VAL A 111 -6.37 -1.39 -4.24
C VAL A 111 -7.31 -2.32 -4.98
N SER A 112 -7.86 -3.31 -4.26
CA SER A 112 -8.85 -4.25 -4.77
C SER A 112 -10.11 -4.20 -3.89
N GLY A 113 -11.15 -3.54 -4.39
CA GLY A 113 -12.40 -3.35 -3.66
C GLY A 113 -12.19 -2.49 -2.42
N ARG A 114 -12.33 -3.10 -1.24
CA ARG A 114 -12.15 -2.44 0.07
C ARG A 114 -10.78 -2.72 0.71
N PHE A 115 -9.84 -3.30 -0.03
CA PHE A 115 -8.55 -3.70 0.50
C PHE A 115 -7.40 -3.00 -0.23
N LEU A 116 -6.50 -2.37 0.52
CA LEU A 116 -5.19 -1.88 0.08
C LEU A 116 -4.17 -2.94 0.46
N ASN A 117 -3.45 -3.46 -0.52
CA ASN A 117 -2.53 -4.58 -0.34
C ASN A 117 -1.13 -4.21 -0.83
N GLY A 118 -0.13 -4.92 -0.33
CA GLY A 118 1.25 -4.83 -0.80
C GLY A 118 2.19 -5.65 0.08
N GLU A 119 3.49 -5.42 -0.07
CA GLU A 119 4.52 -6.02 0.79
C GLU A 119 5.11 -4.94 1.70
N LEU A 120 5.03 -5.13 3.01
CA LEU A 120 5.54 -4.19 4.00
C LEU A 120 7.05 -4.37 4.19
N TYR A 121 7.76 -3.25 4.17
CA TYR A 121 9.16 -3.15 4.53
C TYR A 121 9.35 -2.07 5.60
N ALA A 122 10.32 -2.27 6.49
CA ALA A 122 10.79 -1.29 7.45
C ALA A 122 12.28 -1.01 7.20
N ASP A 123 12.63 0.25 6.88
CA ASP A 123 13.99 0.65 6.48
C ASP A 123 14.59 -0.25 5.38
N GLY A 124 13.76 -0.65 4.42
CA GLY A 124 14.11 -1.53 3.32
C GLY A 124 14.24 -3.02 3.66
N ALA A 125 14.03 -3.44 4.91
CA ALA A 125 13.93 -4.85 5.30
C ALA A 125 12.50 -5.36 5.16
N TYR A 126 12.32 -6.52 4.54
CA TYR A 126 10.99 -7.13 4.36
C TYR A 126 10.44 -7.61 5.70
N GLU A 127 9.17 -7.28 5.97
CA GLU A 127 8.45 -7.71 7.17
C GLU A 127 7.41 -8.79 6.82
N PHE A 128 6.34 -8.44 6.09
CA PHE A 128 5.26 -9.34 5.70
C PHE A 128 4.37 -8.75 4.60
N SER A 129 3.53 -9.59 3.97
CA SER A 129 2.48 -9.14 3.06
C SER A 129 1.35 -8.46 3.85
N VAL A 130 1.04 -7.21 3.53
CA VAL A 130 0.06 -6.39 4.24
C VAL A 130 -1.26 -6.31 3.47
N SER A 131 -2.36 -6.30 4.22
CA SER A 131 -3.71 -6.02 3.72
C SER A 131 -4.41 -5.11 4.71
N LEU A 132 -4.73 -3.88 4.29
CA LEU A 132 -5.49 -2.92 5.07
C LEU A 132 -6.91 -2.85 4.52
N GLU A 133 -7.90 -2.94 5.39
CA GLU A 133 -9.31 -2.85 5.04
C GLU A 133 -9.82 -1.42 5.21
N MET A 134 -10.56 -0.92 4.24
CA MET A 134 -11.18 0.39 4.33
C MET A 134 -12.27 0.41 5.41
N ASP A 135 -12.16 1.34 6.36
CA ASP A 135 -13.19 1.61 7.35
C ASP A 135 -14.46 2.14 6.67
N ASN A 136 -15.64 1.77 7.19
CA ASN A 136 -16.93 2.06 6.55
C ASN A 136 -17.45 3.49 6.80
#